data_AF-A0A7K7PIB0-F1
#
_entry.id   AF-A0A7K7PIB0-F1
#
_cell.length_a   1.000
_cell.length_b   1.000
_cell.length_c   1.000
_cell.angle_alpha   90.00
_cell.angle_beta   90.00
_cell.angle_gamma   90.00
#
_symmetry.space_group_name_H-M   'P 1'
#
loop_
_entity.id
_entity.type
_entity.pdbx_description
1 polymer ?
#
loop_
_entity_poly.entity_id
_entity_poly.type
_entity_poly.pdbx_seq_one_letter_code
_entity_poly.pdbx_strand_id
1 'polypeptide(L)'
;MPPRGSRGPLPPLLLLWALAACAARASEITFELPDNAKQCFYEEIAQGTKCTLEFQVITGGHYDVDCRLEDPDGIVLYKEMKKQYDSFTFTASRNGTYKFCFSNEFSTFTHKTVYFDFQVGEDPPLFPSENRVTALTQMESACVSIHEALKSVIDYQTHFRLREAQGRSRAEDLNTRVAYWSVGEAIILLVVSIGQVFLLKSFFSDKRTTTTRVGS
;
A
#
# COMPACT_ATOMS: atom_id res chain seq x y z
N MET A 1 38.32 48.15 -23.15
CA MET A 1 37.72 47.31 -24.21
C MET A 1 38.40 45.94 -24.17
N PRO A 2 37.84 44.92 -23.49
CA PRO A 2 38.27 43.53 -23.61
C PRO A 2 37.38 42.74 -24.60
N PRO A 3 37.83 41.58 -25.11
CA PRO A 3 37.23 40.93 -26.26
C PRO A 3 35.93 40.19 -25.92
N ARG A 4 35.04 40.16 -26.91
CA ARG A 4 33.75 39.49 -26.94
C ARG A 4 33.99 37.98 -26.97
N GLY A 5 33.98 37.33 -25.82
CA GLY A 5 34.04 35.87 -25.71
C GLY A 5 32.84 35.23 -26.40
N SER A 6 33.10 34.42 -27.42
CA SER A 6 32.10 33.65 -28.15
C SER A 6 31.48 32.59 -27.22
N ARG A 7 30.20 32.77 -26.87
CA ARG A 7 29.38 31.72 -26.22
C ARG A 7 29.05 30.67 -27.29
N GLY A 8 29.86 29.61 -27.36
CA GLY A 8 29.51 28.42 -28.16
C GLY A 8 28.27 27.72 -27.60
N PRO A 9 27.53 26.96 -28.42
CA PRO A 9 26.34 26.23 -27.96
C PRO A 9 26.74 25.19 -26.92
N LEU A 10 26.04 25.17 -25.79
CA LEU A 10 26.20 24.16 -24.74
C LEU A 10 25.90 22.77 -25.32
N PRO A 11 26.71 21.73 -25.01
CA PRO A 11 26.53 20.40 -25.57
C PRO A 11 25.19 19.77 -25.15
N PRO A 12 24.49 19.07 -26.06
CA PRO A 12 23.15 18.51 -25.82
C PRO A 12 23.10 17.49 -24.67
N LEU A 13 24.24 16.90 -24.33
CA LEU A 13 24.41 16.00 -23.17
C LEU A 13 24.20 16.70 -21.82
N LEU A 14 24.54 18.00 -21.70
CA LEU A 14 24.29 18.78 -20.47
C LEU A 14 22.81 19.11 -20.30
N LEU A 15 22.08 19.27 -21.42
CA LEU A 15 20.63 19.50 -21.40
C LEU A 15 19.87 18.24 -20.93
N LEU A 16 20.31 17.06 -21.38
CA LEU A 16 19.77 15.76 -20.97
C LEU A 16 20.01 15.47 -19.48
N TRP A 17 21.17 15.86 -18.93
CA TRP A 17 21.45 15.76 -17.50
C TRP A 17 20.61 16.73 -16.65
N ALA A 18 20.35 17.94 -17.16
CA ALA A 18 19.47 18.90 -16.48
C ALA A 18 17.99 18.45 -16.48
N LEU A 19 17.53 17.79 -17.54
CA LEU A 19 16.20 17.18 -17.63
C LEU A 19 16.01 15.97 -16.70
N ALA A 20 17.09 15.26 -16.36
CA ALA A 20 17.05 14.14 -15.42
C ALA A 20 17.05 14.57 -13.93
N ALA A 21 17.36 15.83 -13.63
CA ALA A 21 17.49 16.34 -12.27
C ALA A 21 16.20 16.98 -11.71
N CYS A 22 15.04 16.65 -12.27
CA CYS A 22 13.76 16.96 -11.64
C CYS A 22 13.53 15.97 -10.48
N ALA A 23 14.19 16.23 -9.36
CA ALA A 23 13.95 15.50 -8.12
C ALA A 23 12.59 15.94 -7.57
N ALA A 24 11.54 15.23 -7.95
CA ALA A 24 10.29 15.25 -7.20
C ALA A 24 10.59 14.78 -5.78
N ARG A 25 10.29 15.63 -4.78
CA ARG A 25 10.32 15.27 -3.36
C ARG A 25 8.99 14.62 -3.01
N ALA A 26 8.78 13.39 -3.49
CA ALA A 26 7.71 12.52 -3.01
C ALA A 26 8.37 11.33 -2.33
N SER A 27 8.13 11.18 -1.03
CA SER A 27 8.67 10.07 -0.24
C SER A 27 7.57 9.02 -0.05
N GLU A 28 7.24 8.32 -1.13
CA GLU A 28 6.41 7.12 -1.09
C GLU A 28 7.25 5.95 -0.58
N ILE A 29 6.86 5.32 0.52
CA ILE A 29 7.62 4.21 1.12
C ILE A 29 6.67 3.11 1.56
N THR A 30 6.97 1.88 1.15
CA THR A 30 6.39 0.66 1.73
C THR A 30 7.42 0.00 2.61
N PHE A 31 7.06 -0.31 3.85
CA PHE A 31 7.95 -0.97 4.79
C PHE A 31 7.23 -2.05 5.61
N GLU A 32 8.01 -3.01 6.11
CA GLU A 32 7.54 -4.03 7.03
C GLU A 32 7.69 -3.54 8.48
N LEU A 33 6.59 -3.59 9.23
CA LEU A 33 6.52 -3.25 10.64
C LEU A 33 6.39 -4.56 11.44
N PRO A 34 7.44 -4.95 12.19
CA PRO A 34 7.44 -6.18 12.97
C PRO A 34 6.34 -6.23 14.04
N ASP A 35 6.08 -7.41 14.57
CA ASP A 35 5.25 -7.59 15.75
C ASP A 35 5.89 -6.91 16.98
N ASN A 36 5.04 -6.38 17.85
CA ASN A 36 5.45 -5.65 19.05
C ASN A 36 6.47 -4.52 18.81
N ALA A 37 6.45 -3.89 17.63
CA ALA A 37 7.43 -2.90 17.22
C ALA A 37 6.78 -1.57 16.80
N LYS A 38 7.59 -0.52 16.83
CA LYS A 38 7.24 0.83 16.41
C LYS A 38 8.34 1.38 15.51
N GLN A 39 7.95 1.92 14.36
CA GLN A 39 8.86 2.57 13.42
C GLN A 39 8.52 4.05 13.31
N CYS A 40 9.54 4.91 13.38
CA CYS A 40 9.38 6.36 13.26
C CYS A 40 10.22 6.90 12.10
N PHE A 41 9.67 7.92 11.46
CA PHE A 41 10.29 8.67 10.37
C PHE A 41 10.30 10.16 10.74
N TYR A 42 11.24 10.88 10.15
CA TYR A 42 11.57 12.25 10.50
C TYR A 42 11.76 13.06 9.23
N GLU A 43 11.12 14.21 9.15
CA GLU A 43 11.24 15.11 8.00
C GLU A 43 11.41 16.55 8.49
N GLU A 44 12.31 17.31 7.88
CA GLU A 44 12.55 18.71 8.21
C GLU A 44 11.64 19.61 7.39
N ILE A 45 10.79 20.39 8.06
CA ILE A 45 9.70 21.15 7.43
C ILE A 45 9.80 22.61 7.83
N ALA A 46 9.60 23.50 6.85
CA ALA A 46 9.52 24.93 7.07
C ALA A 46 8.12 25.36 7.56
N GLN A 47 8.08 26.42 8.34
CA GLN A 47 6.88 27.03 8.88
C GLN A 47 6.01 27.55 7.74
N GLY A 48 4.70 27.31 7.85
CA GLY A 48 3.71 27.69 6.86
C GLY A 48 3.59 26.70 5.70
N THR A 49 4.43 25.66 5.64
CA THR A 49 4.34 24.62 4.62
C THR A 49 3.17 23.67 4.93
N LYS A 50 2.28 23.48 3.94
CA LYS A 50 1.20 22.50 4.00
C LYS A 50 1.78 21.10 3.75
N CYS A 51 1.42 20.15 4.59
CA CYS A 51 1.90 18.77 4.52
C CYS A 51 0.72 17.80 4.61
N THR A 52 0.83 16.66 3.92
CA THR A 52 -0.17 15.59 3.95
C THR A 52 0.52 14.27 4.27
N LEU A 53 0.04 13.59 5.31
CA LEU A 53 0.42 12.23 5.65
C LEU A 53 -0.71 11.29 5.25
N GLU A 54 -0.44 10.39 4.32
CA GLU A 54 -1.36 9.33 3.94
C GLU A 54 -0.73 7.97 4.22
N PHE A 55 -1.52 7.02 4.72
CA PHE A 55 -1.03 5.66 4.93
C PHE A 55 -2.10 4.62 4.66
N GLN A 56 -1.65 3.43 4.25
CA GLN A 56 -2.48 2.26 4.04
C GLN A 56 -1.77 0.99 4.50
N VAL A 57 -2.46 0.18 5.29
CA VAL A 57 -1.95 -1.15 5.68
C VAL A 57 -2.30 -2.14 4.56
N ILE A 58 -1.28 -2.69 3.91
CA ILE A 58 -1.44 -3.61 2.78
C ILE A 58 -1.73 -5.03 3.29
N THR A 59 -0.98 -5.50 4.28
CA THR A 59 -1.06 -6.88 4.80
C THR A 59 -0.86 -6.93 6.33
N GLY A 60 -1.29 -8.03 6.94
CA GLY A 60 -1.02 -8.36 8.35
C GLY A 60 -2.21 -8.19 9.30
N GLY A 61 -2.58 -9.27 10.01
CA GLY A 61 -3.60 -9.26 11.05
C GLY A 61 -4.95 -8.70 10.57
N HIS A 62 -5.47 -7.69 11.28
CA HIS A 62 -6.71 -6.97 10.93
C HIS A 62 -6.50 -5.79 9.98
N TYR A 63 -5.34 -5.70 9.32
CA TYR A 63 -4.94 -4.60 8.44
C TYR A 63 -4.99 -3.23 9.15
N ASP A 64 -4.71 -3.17 10.44
CA ASP A 64 -4.79 -1.97 11.27
C ASP A 64 -3.41 -1.53 11.82
N VAL A 65 -3.19 -0.25 12.06
CA VAL A 65 -1.96 0.27 12.70
C VAL A 65 -2.27 1.50 13.55
N ASP A 66 -1.46 1.75 14.57
CA ASP A 66 -1.52 3.01 15.33
C ASP A 66 -0.60 4.03 14.69
N CYS A 67 -1.11 5.23 14.38
CA CYS A 67 -0.35 6.30 13.75
C CYS A 67 -0.29 7.52 14.68
N ARG A 68 0.90 8.11 14.82
CA ARG A 68 1.13 9.29 15.65
C ARG A 68 2.10 10.25 14.97
N LEU A 69 1.67 11.50 14.81
CA LEU A 69 2.44 12.61 14.26
C LEU A 69 2.69 13.66 15.36
N GLU A 70 3.93 14.08 15.49
CA GLU A 70 4.39 15.08 16.44
C GLU A 70 5.13 16.21 15.72
N ASP A 71 4.96 17.42 16.26
CA ASP A 71 5.72 18.59 15.85
C ASP A 71 7.15 18.60 16.46
N PRO A 72 8.00 19.57 16.10
CA PRO A 72 9.37 19.67 16.62
C PRO A 72 9.45 19.91 18.14
N ASP A 73 8.39 20.44 18.76
CA ASP A 73 8.29 20.67 20.21
C ASP A 73 7.74 19.43 20.95
N GLY A 74 7.39 18.36 20.23
CA GLY A 74 6.83 17.11 20.77
C GLY A 74 5.32 17.15 21.00
N ILE A 75 4.62 18.19 20.50
CA ILE A 75 3.17 18.30 20.55
C ILE A 75 2.58 17.33 19.52
N VAL A 76 1.62 16.53 19.96
CA VAL A 76 0.93 15.57 19.09
C VAL A 76 -0.07 16.30 18.21
N LEU A 77 0.16 16.30 16.91
CA LEU A 77 -0.73 16.91 15.92
C LEU A 77 -1.81 15.94 15.44
N TYR A 78 -1.46 14.66 15.34
CA TYR A 78 -2.39 13.62 14.92
C TYR A 78 -2.06 12.33 15.66
N LYS A 79 -3.10 11.64 16.12
CA LYS A 79 -2.98 10.35 16.81
C LYS A 79 -4.26 9.56 16.59
N GLU A 80 -4.14 8.50 15.83
CA GLU A 80 -5.23 7.58 15.57
C GLU A 80 -4.78 6.15 15.86
N MET A 81 -5.71 5.33 16.34
CA MET A 81 -5.45 3.95 16.75
C MET A 81 -6.21 2.98 15.87
N LYS A 82 -5.58 1.84 15.56
CA LYS A 82 -6.14 0.73 14.78
C LYS A 82 -6.82 1.17 13.47
N LYS A 83 -6.17 2.06 12.72
CA LYS A 83 -6.66 2.51 11.41
C LYS A 83 -6.09 1.63 10.30
N GLN A 84 -6.91 1.32 9.30
CA GLN A 84 -6.46 0.60 8.11
C GLN A 84 -5.94 1.52 7.02
N TYR A 85 -6.56 2.69 6.91
CA TYR A 85 -6.23 3.76 5.98
C TYR A 85 -6.65 5.07 6.62
N ASP A 86 -5.82 6.10 6.49
CA ASP A 86 -6.21 7.48 6.79
C ASP A 86 -5.32 8.47 6.02
N SER A 87 -5.83 9.68 5.84
CA SER A 87 -5.11 10.79 5.22
C SER A 87 -5.32 12.05 6.05
N PHE A 88 -4.22 12.63 6.53
CA PHE A 88 -4.23 13.78 7.42
C PHE A 88 -3.37 14.92 6.85
N THR A 89 -4.01 16.06 6.60
CA THR A 89 -3.35 17.28 6.13
C THR A 89 -3.23 18.30 7.25
N PHE A 90 -2.04 18.88 7.42
CA PHE A 90 -1.77 19.94 8.39
C PHE A 90 -0.86 21.01 7.80
N THR A 91 -0.81 22.17 8.45
CA THR A 91 0.15 23.24 8.12
C THR A 91 1.18 23.34 9.21
N ALA A 92 2.47 23.35 8.85
CA ALA A 92 3.56 23.43 9.80
C ALA A 92 3.52 24.76 10.57
N SER A 93 3.32 24.68 11.89
CA SER A 93 3.26 25.84 12.78
C SER A 93 4.64 26.46 13.03
N ARG A 94 5.71 25.65 12.95
CA ARG A 94 7.09 26.06 13.25
C ARG A 94 8.07 25.35 12.32
N ASN A 95 9.27 25.94 12.18
CA ASN A 95 10.39 25.29 11.50
C ASN A 95 10.94 24.17 12.38
N GLY A 96 11.20 23.01 11.81
CA GLY A 96 11.95 21.95 12.49
C GLY A 96 11.64 20.56 11.98
N THR A 97 12.13 19.56 12.72
CA THR A 97 11.93 18.15 12.39
C THR A 97 10.61 17.65 12.96
N TYR A 98 9.70 17.29 12.06
CA TYR A 98 8.46 16.62 12.40
C TYR A 98 8.70 15.11 12.46
N LYS A 99 8.04 14.43 13.39
CA LYS A 99 8.18 12.99 13.61
C LYS A 99 6.84 12.31 13.45
N PHE A 100 6.76 11.33 12.56
CA PHE A 100 5.59 10.46 12.43
C PHE A 100 5.98 9.01 12.66
N CYS A 101 5.16 8.29 13.40
CA CYS A 101 5.43 6.92 13.82
C CYS A 101 4.23 6.02 13.58
N PHE A 102 4.53 4.80 13.17
CA PHE A 102 3.59 3.70 13.07
C PHE A 102 3.92 2.65 14.14
N SER A 103 2.92 2.24 14.93
CA SER A 103 3.09 1.23 15.99
C SER A 103 2.22 0.00 15.73
N ASN A 104 2.85 -1.15 15.92
CA ASN A 104 2.25 -2.49 15.91
C ASN A 104 2.45 -3.19 17.27
N GLU A 105 2.63 -2.42 18.34
CA GLU A 105 2.81 -2.95 19.71
C GLU A 105 1.63 -3.80 20.19
N PHE A 106 0.44 -3.60 19.63
CA PHE A 106 -0.76 -4.37 19.96
C PHE A 106 -0.84 -5.75 19.29
N SER A 107 -0.03 -6.03 18.25
CA SER A 107 0.01 -7.35 17.61
C SER A 107 1.21 -8.13 18.10
N THR A 108 0.96 -9.26 18.76
CA THR A 108 1.99 -10.13 19.34
C THR A 108 2.51 -11.23 18.42
N PHE A 109 1.86 -11.44 17.26
CA PHE A 109 2.17 -12.59 16.39
C PHE A 109 2.21 -12.29 14.90
N THR A 110 1.79 -11.08 14.48
CA THR A 110 1.66 -10.74 13.06
C THR A 110 2.40 -9.44 12.76
N HIS A 111 3.39 -9.52 11.87
CA HIS A 111 3.97 -8.35 11.22
C HIS A 111 2.95 -7.72 10.27
N LYS A 112 3.18 -6.44 9.93
CA LYS A 112 2.31 -5.66 9.04
C LYS A 112 3.15 -5.04 7.94
N THR A 113 2.60 -4.92 6.74
CA THR A 113 3.22 -4.14 5.66
C THR A 113 2.44 -2.84 5.51
N VAL A 114 3.10 -1.71 5.73
CA VAL A 114 2.49 -0.38 5.70
C VAL A 114 3.08 0.41 4.56
N TYR A 115 2.20 0.91 3.69
CA TYR A 115 2.51 1.96 2.73
C TYR A 115 2.22 3.31 3.37
N PHE A 116 3.10 4.27 3.20
CA PHE A 116 2.80 5.66 3.50
C PHE A 116 3.37 6.58 2.43
N ASP A 117 2.71 7.72 2.28
CA ASP A 117 3.18 8.85 1.52
C ASP A 117 3.16 10.10 2.41
N PHE A 118 4.28 10.82 2.43
CA PHE A 118 4.42 12.06 3.18
C PHE A 118 4.78 13.19 2.22
N GLN A 119 3.78 14.00 1.87
CA GLN A 119 3.91 15.12 0.94
C GLN A 119 4.21 16.39 1.71
N VAL A 120 5.32 17.05 1.38
CA VAL A 120 5.76 18.31 2.01
C VAL A 120 5.72 19.44 0.99
N GLY A 121 4.85 20.41 1.23
CA GLY A 121 4.71 21.59 0.40
C GLY A 121 3.89 21.36 -0.86
N GLU A 122 3.84 22.40 -1.69
CA GLU A 122 3.28 22.34 -3.03
C GLU A 122 4.40 22.04 -4.03
N ASP A 123 4.07 21.39 -5.14
CA ASP A 123 5.05 21.12 -6.19
C ASP A 123 5.61 22.46 -6.71
N PRO A 124 6.92 22.53 -7.00
CA PRO A 124 7.50 23.74 -7.56
C PRO A 124 6.74 24.16 -8.84
N PRO A 125 6.47 25.45 -9.03
CA PRO A 125 5.75 25.93 -10.19
C PRO A 125 6.50 25.54 -11.47
N LEU A 126 5.78 24.99 -12.45
CA LEU A 126 6.34 24.50 -13.72
C LEU A 126 7.06 25.59 -14.52
N PHE A 127 6.71 26.86 -14.30
CA PHE A 127 7.27 28.01 -15.01
C PHE A 127 7.84 29.05 -14.02
N PRO A 128 9.14 29.34 -14.05
CA PRO A 128 9.80 30.25 -13.09
C PRO A 128 9.63 31.76 -13.38
N SER A 129 8.59 32.20 -14.09
CA SER A 129 8.46 33.62 -14.48
C SER A 129 7.03 34.16 -14.49
N GLU A 130 6.51 34.58 -13.34
CA GLU A 130 5.24 35.32 -13.22
C GLU A 130 5.28 36.78 -13.74
N ASN A 131 6.43 37.31 -14.19
CA ASN A 131 6.60 38.76 -14.44
C ASN A 131 6.58 39.21 -15.91
N ARG A 132 6.21 38.37 -16.90
CA ARG A 132 6.01 38.82 -18.29
C ARG A 132 4.72 38.26 -18.89
N VAL A 133 3.64 39.05 -18.83
CA VAL A 133 2.41 38.77 -19.57
C VAL A 133 2.68 38.87 -21.07
N THR A 134 2.88 37.73 -21.72
CA THR A 134 2.89 37.56 -23.19
C THR A 134 2.01 36.38 -23.56
N ALA A 135 1.67 36.20 -24.84
CA ALA A 135 0.80 35.12 -25.36
C ALA A 135 1.21 33.68 -24.99
N LEU A 136 2.37 33.50 -24.35
CA LEU A 136 2.82 32.28 -23.67
C LEU A 136 1.89 31.84 -22.52
N THR A 137 1.14 32.77 -21.90
CA THR A 137 0.27 32.48 -20.74
C THR A 137 -0.82 31.44 -21.01
N GLN A 138 -1.37 31.37 -22.23
CA GLN A 138 -2.41 30.38 -22.54
C GLN A 138 -1.85 28.95 -22.61
N MET A 139 -0.64 28.79 -23.16
CA MET A 139 0.02 27.50 -23.24
C MET A 139 0.59 27.06 -21.87
N GLU A 140 1.11 28.01 -21.09
CA GLU A 140 1.53 27.78 -19.70
C GLU A 140 0.36 27.34 -18.82
N SER A 141 -0.79 28.02 -18.90
CA SER A 141 -1.99 27.65 -18.15
C SER A 141 -2.51 26.27 -18.55
N ALA A 142 -2.52 25.93 -19.84
CA ALA A 142 -2.90 24.60 -20.30
C ALA A 142 -1.94 23.52 -19.78
N CYS A 143 -0.62 23.80 -19.75
CA CYS A 143 0.39 22.88 -19.23
C CYS A 143 0.23 22.64 -17.72
N VAL A 144 -0.01 23.69 -16.93
CA VAL A 144 -0.31 23.57 -15.49
C VAL A 144 -1.56 22.74 -15.26
N SER A 145 -2.64 23.00 -16.01
CA SER A 145 -3.88 22.23 -15.90
C SER A 145 -3.68 20.75 -16.24
N ILE A 146 -2.90 20.43 -17.28
CA ILE A 146 -2.56 19.05 -17.64
C ILE A 146 -1.72 18.39 -16.53
N HIS A 147 -0.76 19.12 -15.96
CA HIS A 147 0.09 18.61 -14.89
C HIS A 147 -0.71 18.25 -13.64
N GLU A 148 -1.61 19.15 -13.19
CA GLU A 148 -2.51 18.89 -12.07
C GLU A 148 -3.42 17.68 -12.35
N ALA A 149 -3.97 17.58 -13.57
CA ALA A 149 -4.78 16.43 -13.96
C ALA A 149 -3.96 15.13 -13.97
N LEU A 150 -2.73 15.14 -14.49
CA LEU A 150 -1.85 13.98 -14.48
C LEU A 150 -1.44 13.57 -13.07
N LYS A 151 -1.15 14.54 -12.19
CA LYS A 151 -0.85 14.28 -10.78
C LYS A 151 -2.02 13.58 -10.10
N SER A 152 -3.24 14.07 -10.32
CA SER A 152 -4.45 13.40 -9.80
C SER A 152 -4.60 11.99 -10.37
N VAL A 153 -4.35 11.77 -11.66
CA VAL A 153 -4.41 10.42 -12.25
C VAL A 153 -3.38 9.48 -11.65
N ILE A 154 -2.16 9.94 -11.39
CA ILE A 154 -1.10 9.13 -10.76
C ILE A 154 -1.53 8.72 -9.35
N ASP A 155 -2.04 9.66 -8.56
CA ASP A 155 -2.56 9.40 -7.21
C ASP A 155 -3.66 8.33 -7.22
N TYR A 156 -4.64 8.46 -8.12
CA TYR A 156 -5.68 7.45 -8.32
C TYR A 156 -5.11 6.08 -8.72
N GLN A 157 -4.10 6.05 -9.59
CA GLN A 157 -3.46 4.79 -9.98
C GLN A 157 -2.73 4.14 -8.82
N THR A 158 -2.02 4.91 -7.99
CA THR A 158 -1.32 4.40 -6.81
C THR A 158 -2.30 3.80 -5.82
N HIS A 159 -3.38 4.52 -5.48
CA HIS A 159 -4.43 3.99 -4.61
C HIS A 159 -5.10 2.73 -5.20
N PHE A 160 -5.36 2.70 -6.52
CA PHE A 160 -5.91 1.52 -7.19
C PHE A 160 -4.97 0.32 -7.13
N ARG A 161 -3.67 0.52 -7.39
CA ARG A 161 -2.65 -0.54 -7.32
C ARG A 161 -2.53 -1.11 -5.90
N LEU A 162 -2.57 -0.26 -4.87
CA LEU A 162 -2.54 -0.69 -3.47
C LEU A 162 -3.77 -1.54 -3.12
N ARG A 163 -4.97 -1.09 -3.52
CA ARG A 163 -6.22 -1.83 -3.35
C ARG A 163 -6.21 -3.18 -4.10
N GLU A 164 -5.68 -3.21 -5.31
CA GLU A 164 -5.54 -4.43 -6.10
C GLU A 164 -4.58 -5.41 -5.42
N ALA A 165 -3.41 -4.93 -4.97
CA ALA A 165 -2.43 -5.75 -4.25
C ALA A 165 -3.02 -6.35 -2.96
N GLN A 166 -3.72 -5.54 -2.16
CA GLN A 166 -4.43 -5.99 -0.97
C GLN A 166 -5.54 -7.01 -1.32
N GLY A 167 -6.33 -6.73 -2.35
CA GLY A 167 -7.39 -7.61 -2.83
C GLY A 167 -6.86 -8.95 -3.34
N ARG A 168 -5.75 -8.93 -4.07
CA ARG A 168 -5.06 -10.11 -4.59
C ARG A 168 -4.54 -10.99 -3.46
N SER A 169 -3.86 -10.41 -2.47
CA SER A 169 -3.40 -11.15 -1.28
C SER A 169 -4.56 -11.84 -0.56
N ARG A 170 -5.67 -11.11 -0.32
CA ARG A 170 -6.87 -11.68 0.29
C ARG A 170 -7.49 -12.82 -0.53
N ALA A 171 -7.49 -12.70 -1.85
CA ALA A 171 -8.03 -13.72 -2.74
C ALA A 171 -7.18 -15.00 -2.71
N GLU A 172 -5.85 -14.89 -2.70
CA GLU A 172 -4.92 -16.02 -2.62
C GLU A 172 -5.08 -16.79 -1.28
N ASP A 173 -5.19 -16.06 -0.17
CA ASP A 173 -5.45 -16.64 1.17
C ASP A 173 -6.81 -17.35 1.26
N LEU A 174 -7.85 -16.76 0.67
CA LEU A 174 -9.19 -17.38 0.66
C LEU A 174 -9.19 -18.62 -0.23
N ASN A 175 -8.61 -18.53 -1.42
CA ASN A 175 -8.55 -19.61 -2.39
C ASN A 175 -7.86 -20.85 -1.81
N THR A 176 -6.72 -20.67 -1.14
CA THR A 176 -6.00 -21.79 -0.50
C THR A 176 -6.83 -22.43 0.61
N ARG A 177 -7.45 -21.64 1.50
CA ARG A 177 -8.32 -22.19 2.56
C ARG A 177 -9.50 -22.97 2.00
N VAL A 178 -10.19 -22.41 1.00
CA VAL A 178 -11.34 -23.08 0.36
C VAL A 178 -10.90 -24.38 -0.30
N ALA A 179 -9.77 -24.38 -1.02
CA ALA A 179 -9.23 -25.58 -1.64
C ALA A 179 -8.99 -26.71 -0.62
N TYR A 180 -8.40 -26.40 0.55
CA TYR A 180 -8.20 -27.40 1.61
C TYR A 180 -9.53 -27.97 2.14
N TRP A 181 -10.53 -27.11 2.39
CA TRP A 181 -11.85 -27.57 2.83
C TRP A 181 -12.55 -28.43 1.77
N SER A 182 -12.47 -28.05 0.49
CA SER A 182 -13.05 -28.81 -0.62
C SER A 182 -12.38 -30.18 -0.80
N VAL A 183 -11.07 -30.28 -0.64
CA VAL A 183 -10.36 -31.58 -0.66
C VAL A 183 -10.81 -32.46 0.50
N GLY A 184 -10.96 -31.89 1.70
CA GLY A 184 -11.48 -32.61 2.87
C GLY A 184 -12.89 -33.15 2.66
N GLU A 185 -13.78 -32.34 2.11
CA GLU A 185 -15.15 -32.76 1.78
C GLU A 185 -15.19 -33.88 0.74
N ALA A 186 -14.37 -33.78 -0.32
CA ALA A 186 -14.26 -34.82 -1.34
C ALA A 186 -13.82 -36.17 -0.75
N ILE A 187 -12.87 -36.16 0.20
CA ILE A 187 -12.42 -37.38 0.90
C ILE A 187 -13.55 -37.97 1.75
N ILE A 188 -14.30 -37.15 2.48
CA ILE A 188 -15.43 -37.60 3.30
C ILE A 188 -16.51 -38.26 2.43
N LEU A 189 -16.87 -37.64 1.30
CA LEU A 189 -17.85 -38.20 0.36
C LEU A 189 -17.40 -39.55 -0.20
N LEU A 190 -16.10 -39.70 -0.50
CA LEU A 190 -15.52 -40.96 -0.96
C LEU A 190 -15.66 -42.06 0.12
N VAL A 191 -15.29 -41.75 1.37
CA VAL A 191 -15.40 -42.68 2.50
C VAL A 191 -16.86 -43.11 2.74
N VAL A 192 -17.80 -42.16 2.73
CA VAL A 192 -19.23 -42.46 2.89
C VAL A 192 -19.73 -43.36 1.75
N SER A 193 -19.33 -43.08 0.51
CA SER A 193 -19.73 -43.87 -0.66
C SER A 193 -19.23 -45.31 -0.56
N ILE A 194 -17.97 -45.51 -0.16
CA ILE A 194 -17.41 -46.85 0.09
C ILE A 194 -18.17 -47.54 1.24
N GLY A 195 -18.40 -46.83 2.35
CA GLY A 195 -19.15 -47.33 3.50
C GLY A 195 -20.56 -47.80 3.12
N GLN A 196 -21.28 -47.03 2.30
CA GLN A 196 -22.60 -47.38 1.78
C GLN A 196 -22.56 -48.71 1.00
N VAL A 197 -21.57 -48.91 0.14
CA VAL A 197 -21.42 -50.16 -0.63
C VAL A 197 -21.14 -51.35 0.28
N PHE A 198 -20.27 -51.19 1.28
CA PHE A 198 -19.98 -52.26 2.24
C PHE A 198 -21.20 -52.63 3.09
N LEU A 199 -21.95 -51.63 3.58
CA LEU A 199 -23.18 -51.87 4.34
C LEU A 199 -24.20 -52.65 3.50
N LEU A 200 -24.46 -52.22 2.26
CA LEU A 200 -25.37 -52.93 1.37
C LEU A 200 -24.91 -54.37 1.10
N LYS A 201 -23.61 -54.60 0.85
CA LYS A 201 -23.06 -55.97 0.70
C LYS A 201 -23.22 -56.81 1.97
N SER A 202 -23.08 -56.22 3.16
CA SER A 202 -23.26 -56.94 4.43
C SER A 202 -24.70 -57.38 4.63
N PHE A 203 -25.69 -56.57 4.26
CA PHE A 203 -27.12 -56.94 4.34
C PHE A 203 -27.49 -58.08 3.40
N PHE A 204 -26.87 -58.16 2.22
CA PHE A 204 -27.15 -59.24 1.25
C PHE A 204 -26.27 -60.48 1.45
N SER A 205 -25.18 -60.39 2.20
CA SER A 205 -24.28 -61.49 2.53
C SER A 205 -24.68 -62.19 3.84
N ASP A 206 -25.97 -62.43 4.06
CA ASP A 206 -26.39 -63.29 5.15
C ASP A 206 -26.12 -64.76 4.79
N LYS A 207 -25.40 -65.46 5.67
CA LYS A 207 -24.85 -66.78 5.39
C LYS A 207 -25.96 -67.83 5.40
N ARG A 208 -26.17 -68.52 4.27
CA ARG A 208 -26.80 -69.84 4.27
C ARG A 208 -25.88 -70.81 5.01
N THR A 209 -26.02 -70.87 6.33
CA THR A 209 -25.42 -71.93 7.14
C THR A 209 -26.22 -73.20 6.91
N THR A 210 -25.82 -73.95 5.88
CA THR A 210 -26.11 -75.37 5.70
C THR A 210 -25.85 -76.10 7.01
N THR A 211 -26.91 -76.45 7.75
CA THR A 211 -26.83 -77.43 8.85
C THR A 211 -27.42 -78.75 8.35
N THR A 212 -26.50 -79.57 7.89
CA THR A 212 -26.46 -81.04 7.87
C THR A 212 -27.57 -81.83 8.55
N ARG A 213 -28.22 -82.70 7.75
CA ARG A 213 -28.48 -84.14 7.97
C ARG A 213 -28.78 -84.59 9.42
N VAL A 214 -30.05 -84.87 9.69
CA VAL A 214 -30.54 -85.90 10.65
C VAL A 214 -31.66 -86.62 9.88
N GLY A 215 -31.63 -87.90 9.55
CA GLY A 215 -31.18 -89.03 10.36
C GLY A 215 -32.36 -89.66 11.08
N SER A 216 -33.37 -90.19 10.36
CA SER A 216 -34.15 -91.41 10.68
C SER A 216 -35.15 -91.70 9.58
#